data_AF-A0A9E3AHP7-F1
#
_entry.id   AF-A0A9E3AHP7-F1
#
_cell.length_a   1.000
_cell.length_b   1.000
_cell.length_c   1.000
_cell.angle_alpha   90.00
_cell.angle_beta   90.00
_cell.angle_gamma   90.00
#
_symmetry.space_group_name_H-M   'P 1'
#
loop_
_entity.id
_entity.type
_entity.pdbx_description
1 polymer ?
#
loop_
_entity_poly.entity_id
_entity_poly.type
_entity_poly.pdbx_seq_one_letter_code
_entity_poly.pdbx_strand_id
1 'polypeptide(L)'
;MGGILRMTQILELDPVLDMNAAAPLKSALLERRGQPIEIDASKVQRLGGLCLQVLLAARRSWAEDGQPLHVKPRSEAFTDALRLFGTDAQFSEANL
;
A
#
# COMPACT_ATOMS: atom_id res chain seq x y z
N MET A 1 -9.21 -30.86 8.72
CA MET A 1 -7.89 -30.18 8.70
C MET A 1 -7.56 -29.83 7.26
N GLY A 2 -8.11 -28.73 6.75
CA GLY A 2 -7.73 -28.19 5.44
C GLY A 2 -7.17 -26.81 5.68
N GLY A 3 -5.84 -26.71 5.75
CA GLY A 3 -5.18 -25.41 5.81
C GLY A 3 -5.42 -24.68 4.50
N ILE A 4 -6.29 -23.68 4.52
CA ILE A 4 -6.39 -22.73 3.41
C ILE A 4 -5.02 -22.05 3.28
N LEU A 5 -4.28 -22.39 2.23
CA LEU A 5 -3.09 -21.62 1.82
C LEU A 5 -3.60 -20.22 1.44
N ARG A 6 -3.54 -19.27 2.37
CA ARG A 6 -3.88 -17.86 2.08
C ARG A 6 -2.80 -17.33 1.14
N MET A 7 -3.15 -17.18 -0.13
CA MET A 7 -2.27 -16.65 -1.17
C MET A 7 -2.20 -15.13 -1.05
N THR A 8 -1.03 -14.59 -0.72
CA THR A 8 -0.81 -13.13 -0.66
C THR A 8 -0.93 -12.53 -2.06
N GLN A 9 -1.81 -11.54 -2.21
CA GLN A 9 -1.98 -10.83 -3.48
C GLN A 9 -0.88 -9.79 -3.65
N ILE A 10 -0.34 -9.65 -4.86
CA ILE A 10 0.63 -8.59 -5.17
C ILE A 10 -0.09 -7.49 -5.95
N LEU A 11 0.10 -6.24 -5.52
CA LEU A 11 -0.35 -5.04 -6.22
C LEU A 11 0.86 -4.19 -6.58
N GLU A 12 1.23 -4.16 -7.86
CA GLU A 12 2.23 -3.22 -8.36
C GLU A 12 1.64 -1.82 -8.46
N LEU A 13 2.33 -0.84 -7.89
CA LEU A 13 1.95 0.56 -8.00
C LEU A 13 2.45 1.16 -9.32
N ASP A 14 1.63 2.05 -9.88
CA ASP A 14 2.03 2.84 -11.03
C ASP A 14 3.23 3.76 -10.71
N PRO A 15 4.10 4.07 -11.70
CA PRO A 15 5.23 4.97 -11.49
C PRO A 15 4.83 6.38 -11.03
N VAL A 16 3.64 6.86 -11.43
CA VAL A 16 3.14 8.19 -11.10
C VAL A 16 1.81 8.07 -10.37
N LEU A 17 1.84 8.31 -9.06
CA LEU A 17 0.68 8.25 -8.18
C LEU A 17 0.19 9.66 -7.83
N ASP A 18 -0.43 10.35 -8.78
CA ASP A 18 -0.98 11.70 -8.61
C ASP A 18 -2.50 11.68 -8.39
N MET A 19 -3.17 12.82 -8.63
CA MET A 19 -4.63 12.93 -8.46
C MET A 19 -5.40 11.98 -9.39
N ASN A 20 -4.89 11.72 -10.60
CA ASN A 20 -5.57 10.86 -11.58
C ASN A 20 -5.49 9.38 -11.18
N ALA A 21 -4.42 8.98 -10.49
CA ALA A 21 -4.22 7.62 -10.03
C ALA A 21 -5.01 7.28 -8.75
N ALA A 22 -5.54 8.27 -8.03
CA ALA A 22 -6.16 8.04 -6.71
C ALA A 22 -7.41 7.15 -6.77
N ALA A 23 -8.30 7.36 -7.75
CA ALA A 23 -9.50 6.54 -7.91
C ALA A 23 -9.18 5.10 -8.40
N PRO A 24 -8.34 4.90 -9.43
CA PRO A 24 -7.87 3.57 -9.82
C PRO A 24 -7.19 2.81 -8.67
N LEU A 25 -6.29 3.47 -7.94
CA LEU A 25 -5.59 2.86 -6.79
C LEU A 25 -6.58 2.39 -5.71
N LYS A 26 -7.56 3.23 -5.38
CA LYS A 26 -8.61 2.87 -4.42
C LYS A 26 -9.40 1.64 -4.89
N SER A 27 -9.79 1.59 -6.16
CA SER A 27 -10.52 0.45 -6.72
C SER A 27 -9.71 -0.84 -6.60
N ALA A 28 -8.44 -0.81 -7.04
CA ALA A 28 -7.55 -1.95 -7.00
C ALA A 28 -7.32 -2.47 -5.57
N LEU A 29 -7.23 -1.58 -4.59
CA LEU A 29 -7.16 -1.97 -3.17
C LEU A 29 -8.47 -2.63 -2.74
N LEU A 30 -9.62 -2.00 -2.97
CA LEU A 30 -10.92 -2.55 -2.53
C LEU A 30 -11.23 -3.94 -3.11
N GLU A 31 -10.84 -4.22 -4.34
CA GLU A 31 -10.96 -5.55 -4.96
C GLU A 31 -10.22 -6.66 -4.19
N ARG A 32 -9.19 -6.28 -3.43
CA ARG A 32 -8.33 -7.19 -2.67
C ARG A 32 -8.64 -7.17 -1.17
N ARG A 33 -9.62 -6.37 -0.74
CA ARG A 33 -9.98 -6.23 0.67
C ARG A 33 -10.37 -7.57 1.30
N GLY A 34 -10.01 -7.76 2.56
CA GLY A 34 -10.24 -9.00 3.29
C GLY A 34 -9.25 -10.11 2.94
N GLN A 35 -8.18 -9.82 2.18
CA GLN A 35 -7.10 -10.76 1.85
C GLN A 35 -5.72 -10.16 2.18
N PRO A 36 -4.71 -10.98 2.54
CA PRO A 36 -3.34 -10.50 2.69
C PRO A 36 -2.81 -9.90 1.39
N ILE A 37 -2.13 -8.76 1.47
CA ILE A 37 -1.60 -8.05 0.28
C ILE A 37 -0.16 -7.57 0.49
N GLU A 38 0.63 -7.66 -0.58
CA GLU A 38 1.93 -7.04 -0.73
C GLU A 38 1.85 -5.98 -1.84
N ILE A 39 2.21 -4.74 -1.51
CA ILE A 39 2.20 -3.60 -2.41
C ILE A 39 3.64 -3.36 -2.86
N ASP A 40 3.89 -3.58 -4.15
CA ASP A 40 5.18 -3.29 -4.77
C ASP A 40 5.22 -1.82 -5.18
N ALA A 41 6.08 -1.05 -4.51
CA ALA A 41 6.32 0.36 -4.76
C ALA A 41 7.71 0.63 -5.39
N SER A 42 8.39 -0.38 -5.94
CA SER A 42 9.74 -0.24 -6.53
C SER A 42 9.78 0.67 -7.74
N LYS A 43 8.71 0.71 -8.54
CA LYS A 43 8.64 1.50 -9.78
C LYS A 43 8.14 2.93 -9.55
N VAL A 44 7.72 3.28 -8.33
CA VAL A 44 7.17 4.60 -8.02
C VAL A 44 8.25 5.66 -8.18
N GLN A 45 7.98 6.67 -8.98
CA GLN A 45 8.83 7.85 -9.20
C GLN A 45 8.22 9.10 -8.57
N ARG A 46 6.91 9.11 -8.36
CA ARG A 46 6.19 10.23 -7.72
C ARG A 46 4.98 9.72 -6.94
N LEU A 47 4.85 10.18 -5.69
CA LEU A 47 3.69 9.94 -4.85
C LEU A 47 3.08 11.28 -4.39
N GLY A 48 1.86 11.55 -4.82
CA GLY A 48 1.07 12.70 -4.40
C GLY A 48 0.23 12.41 -3.15
N GLY A 49 -0.19 13.47 -2.46
CA GLY A 49 -0.91 13.38 -1.18
C GLY A 49 -2.21 12.58 -1.24
N LEU A 50 -2.98 12.66 -2.33
CA LEU A 50 -4.24 11.90 -2.47
C LEU A 50 -4.01 10.39 -2.55
N CYS A 51 -3.04 9.95 -3.35
CA CYS A 51 -2.67 8.53 -3.38
C CYS A 51 -2.09 8.07 -2.05
N LEU A 52 -1.31 8.91 -1.36
CA LEU A 52 -0.83 8.60 -0.02
C LEU A 52 -1.99 8.41 0.97
N GLN A 53 -3.00 9.28 0.95
CA GLN A 53 -4.19 9.14 1.79
C GLN A 53 -4.92 7.82 1.52
N VAL A 54 -5.02 7.42 0.25
CA VAL A 54 -5.61 6.12 -0.12
C VAL A 54 -4.80 4.95 0.46
N LEU A 55 -3.47 4.99 0.37
CA LEU A 55 -2.60 3.95 0.95
C LEU A 55 -2.72 3.88 2.48
N LEU A 56 -2.77 5.03 3.16
CA LEU A 56 -2.95 5.10 4.61
C LEU A 56 -4.31 4.56 5.05
N ALA A 57 -5.37 4.93 4.33
CA ALA A 57 -6.72 4.41 4.57
C ALA A 57 -6.76 2.90 4.38
N ALA A 58 -6.14 2.37 3.32
CA ALA A 58 -6.07 0.94 3.09
C ALA A 58 -5.30 0.21 4.19
N ARG A 59 -4.15 0.72 4.65
CA ARG A 59 -3.43 0.12 5.78
C ARG A 59 -4.30 0.05 7.04
N ARG A 60 -5.04 1.11 7.35
CA ARG A 60 -5.98 1.11 8.47
C ARG A 60 -7.08 0.06 8.29
N SER A 61 -7.71 0.01 7.12
CA SER A 61 -8.76 -0.98 6.83
C SER A 61 -8.24 -2.42 6.91
N TRP A 62 -7.01 -2.69 6.48
CA TRP A 62 -6.42 -4.03 6.58
C TRP A 62 -6.14 -4.43 8.03
N ALA A 63 -5.66 -3.49 8.85
CA ALA A 63 -5.49 -3.71 10.28
C ALA A 63 -6.84 -4.00 10.97
N GLU A 64 -7.88 -3.24 10.63
CA GLU A 64 -9.25 -3.46 11.15
C GLU A 64 -9.83 -4.81 10.68
N ASP A 65 -9.51 -5.24 9.45
CA ASP A 65 -9.93 -6.53 8.89
C ASP A 65 -9.05 -7.71 9.39
N GLY A 66 -8.01 -7.46 10.19
CA GLY A 66 -7.08 -8.47 10.69
C GLY A 66 -6.22 -9.11 9.59
N GLN A 67 -5.96 -8.38 8.51
CA GLN A 67 -5.17 -8.86 7.37
C GLN A 67 -3.86 -8.08 7.22
N PRO A 68 -2.75 -8.74 6.85
CA PRO A 68 -1.48 -8.05 6.65
C PRO A 68 -1.48 -7.26 5.34
N LEU A 69 -0.96 -6.04 5.42
CA LEU A 69 -0.63 -5.19 4.28
C LEU A 69 0.83 -4.76 4.42
N HIS A 70 1.66 -5.19 3.48
CA HIS A 70 3.06 -4.80 3.43
C HIS A 70 3.34 -3.95 2.20
N VAL A 71 4.22 -2.95 2.34
CA VAL A 71 4.70 -2.16 1.20
C VAL A 71 6.18 -2.43 1.02
N LYS A 72 6.50 -3.31 0.06
CA LYS A 72 7.86 -3.72 -0.28
C LYS A 72 7.87 -4.39 -1.66
N PRO A 73 8.95 -4.24 -2.44
CA PRO A 73 10.02 -3.23 -2.28
C PRO A 73 9.50 -1.79 -2.40
N ARG A 74 10.27 -0.81 -1.91
CA ARG A 74 9.99 0.63 -2.05
C ARG A 74 11.08 1.31 -2.85
N SER A 75 10.70 2.20 -3.75
CA SER A 75 11.65 3.11 -4.37
C SER A 75 12.13 4.18 -3.38
N GLU A 76 13.23 4.85 -3.74
CA GLU A 76 13.70 6.04 -3.03
C GLU A 76 12.64 7.16 -3.07
N ALA A 77 12.07 7.44 -4.24
CA ALA A 77 11.03 8.46 -4.40
C ALA A 77 9.78 8.20 -3.54
N PHE A 78 9.38 6.94 -3.38
CA PHE A 78 8.29 6.58 -2.48
C PHE A 78 8.67 6.86 -1.02
N THR A 79 9.87 6.43 -0.61
CA THR A 79 10.38 6.63 0.75
C THR A 79 10.52 8.11 1.10
N ASP A 80 11.04 8.92 0.18
CA ASP A 80 11.20 10.36 0.36
C ASP A 80 9.85 11.08 0.42
N ALA A 81 8.87 10.66 -0.39
CA ALA A 81 7.51 11.17 -0.27
C ALA A 81 6.94 10.87 1.13
N LEU A 82 7.09 9.65 1.65
CA LEU A 82 6.64 9.33 3.01
C LEU A 82 7.29 10.24 4.06
N ARG A 83 8.60 10.48 3.97
CA ARG A 83 9.33 11.39 4.87
C ARG A 83 8.83 12.82 4.75
N LEU A 84 8.67 13.31 3.52
CA LEU A 84 8.16 14.66 3.23
C LEU A 84 6.78 14.90 3.83
N PHE A 85 5.91 13.88 3.80
CA PHE A 85 4.58 13.93 4.39
C PHE A 85 4.54 13.53 5.88
N GLY A 86 5.67 13.13 6.49
CA GLY A 86 5.73 12.70 7.90
C GLY A 86 5.02 11.38 8.18
N THR A 87 5.00 10.45 7.22
CA THR A 87 4.26 9.17 7.27
C THR A 87 5.15 7.95 7.10
N ASP A 88 6.47 8.08 7.21
CA ASP A 88 7.43 6.97 7.08
C ASP A 88 7.19 5.86 8.12
N ALA A 89 6.89 6.24 9.37
CA ALA A 89 6.58 5.30 10.45
C ALA A 89 5.33 4.45 10.14
N GLN A 90 4.42 4.94 9.29
CA GLN A 90 3.21 4.24 8.89
C GLN A 90 3.51 3.06 7.96
N PHE A 91 4.71 2.94 7.40
CA PHE A 91 5.06 1.79 6.59
C PHE A 91 6.35 1.12 7.09
N SER A 92 6.82 1.45 8.30
CA SER A 92 7.98 0.79 8.90
C SER A 92 7.66 -0.63 9.36
N GLU A 93 8.63 -1.55 9.23
CA GLU A 93 8.52 -2.93 9.71
C GLU A 93 8.35 -3.02 11.23
N ALA A 94 8.68 -1.94 11.96
CA ALA A 94 8.54 -1.85 13.42
C ALA A 94 7.08 -1.70 13.92
N ASN A 95 6.09 -1.61 13.02
CA ASN A 95 4.68 -1.47 13.38
C ASN A 95 3.85 -2.72 13.00
N LEU A 96 4.48 -3.90 13.01
CA LEU A 96 3.83 -5.21 12.83
C LEU A 96 3.57 -5.90 14.17
#